data_AF-A0A9E2ZA69-F1
#
_entry.id   AF-A0A9E2ZA69-F1
#
_cell.length_a   1.000
_cell.length_b   1.000
_cell.length_c   1.000
_cell.angle_alpha   90.00
_cell.angle_beta   90.00
_cell.angle_gamma   90.00
#
_symmetry.space_group_name_H-M   'P 1'
#
loop_
_entity.id
_entity.type
_entity.pdbx_description
1 polymer ?
#
loop_
_entity_poly.entity_id
_entity_poly.type
_entity_poly.pdbx_seq_one_letter_code
_entity_poly.pdbx_strand_id
1 'polypeptide(L)'
;MADLKEYRRRRDAKRTPEPVPEAVALLGGTDDTFVIQEHHARRLHYDVRLEREGVLVSWAVPKGLLMKTGTVRLAVHTEDHPMEYATFEGTIPKGEYGAGRVSIWDKGRYDTIRWDGDEIEVVLHGSRVDGRYVFFRKSSAEDPRAWMVRRAGAQRIDRKSVTADIEGRQLKVTNLSKVLYPATGFTKAEVIDYYRRVAPILLRHLAGRPVTFRRYPDGVGAQSFFEKDVSRHAPDWVRTMRLPTPGSAKGAASADFAMIDDLPSLVWAANLAAIELHVPQWTIGVRGGRRPPDLIVFDLDPGAPATIVDCCRVAEMIRYVLATDGLTGYPKTSGSKGLQLYVPVRVTAAGQTSRYARAVAAGLAEEHPDQVLAVMAKARRTGKVLIDWSQNNPAKTTVAPYSLRAREAPTVSTPVTWQEVQRCRRREDLVFTAEDVLDRIDEHGDLLADLHRDPGRLPRRGKAG
;
A
#
# COMPACT_ATOMS: atom_id res chain seq x y z
N MET A 1 21.27 -1.25 -36.82
CA MET A 1 21.56 0.16 -36.48
C MET A 1 20.31 0.94 -36.80
N ALA A 2 19.74 1.60 -35.79
CA ALA A 2 18.64 2.52 -36.00
C ALA A 2 19.01 3.59 -37.06
N ASP A 3 18.06 3.92 -37.95
CA ASP A 3 18.30 4.76 -39.12
C ASP A 3 17.19 5.81 -39.28
N LEU A 4 17.54 7.09 -39.12
CA LEU A 4 16.61 8.22 -39.26
C LEU A 4 16.40 8.66 -40.72
N LYS A 5 16.89 7.92 -41.72
CA LYS A 5 16.73 8.27 -43.15
C LYS A 5 15.28 8.55 -43.56
N GLU A 6 14.35 7.69 -43.15
CA GLU A 6 12.93 7.85 -43.51
C GLU A 6 12.32 9.10 -42.84
N TYR A 7 12.65 9.35 -41.57
CA TYR A 7 12.24 10.53 -40.82
C TYR A 7 12.72 11.81 -41.52
N ARG A 8 14.02 11.89 -41.81
CA ARG A 8 14.64 13.04 -42.48
C ARG A 8 14.06 13.27 -43.88
N ARG A 9 13.83 12.22 -44.67
CA ARG A 9 13.27 12.33 -46.03
C ARG A 9 11.91 13.03 -46.05
N ARG A 10 11.13 12.90 -44.99
CA ARG A 10 9.77 13.44 -44.92
C ARG A 10 9.70 14.87 -44.39
N ARG A 11 10.79 15.43 -43.87
CA ARG A 11 10.80 16.75 -43.21
C ARG A 11 11.73 17.73 -43.93
N ASP A 12 11.28 18.98 -44.03
CA ASP A 12 12.12 20.10 -44.42
C ASP A 12 12.37 20.97 -43.18
N ALA A 13 13.61 21.00 -42.70
CA ALA A 13 14.01 21.72 -41.49
C ALA A 13 13.74 23.23 -41.55
N LYS A 14 13.51 23.80 -42.75
CA LYS A 14 13.12 25.21 -42.91
C LYS A 14 11.63 25.45 -42.75
N ARG A 15 10.82 24.39 -42.75
CA ARG A 15 9.35 24.46 -42.84
C ARG A 15 8.62 23.81 -41.68
N THR A 16 9.29 22.97 -40.90
CA THR A 16 8.74 22.36 -39.68
C THR A 16 9.52 22.81 -38.43
N PRO A 17 8.85 23.04 -37.29
CA PRO A 17 9.50 23.25 -36.00
C PRO A 17 10.02 21.94 -35.37
N GLU A 18 9.78 20.79 -36.00
CA GLU A 18 10.27 19.49 -35.54
C GLU A 18 11.82 19.43 -35.56
N PRO A 19 12.46 18.73 -34.59
CA PRO A 19 13.91 18.56 -34.57
C PRO A 19 14.39 17.66 -35.72
N VAL A 20 15.27 18.18 -36.57
CA VAL A 20 15.87 17.44 -37.71
C VAL A 20 17.41 17.45 -37.57
N PRO A 21 18.01 16.54 -36.77
CA PRO A 21 19.44 16.55 -36.55
C PRO A 21 20.21 16.13 -37.82
N GLU A 22 21.34 16.80 -38.09
CA GLU A 22 22.32 16.38 -39.11
C GLU A 22 22.89 14.99 -38.79
N ALA A 23 23.46 14.30 -39.78
CA ALA A 23 23.95 12.94 -39.65
C ALA A 23 25.16 12.81 -38.71
N VAL A 24 24.90 12.89 -37.40
CA VAL A 24 25.84 12.62 -36.32
C VAL A 24 25.33 11.42 -35.54
N ALA A 25 26.27 10.58 -35.09
CA ALA A 25 26.02 9.34 -34.36
C ALA A 25 24.91 9.52 -33.32
N LEU A 26 23.96 8.58 -33.32
CA LEU A 26 22.90 8.50 -32.31
C LEU A 26 23.57 8.59 -30.93
N LEU A 27 23.37 9.70 -30.22
CA LEU A 27 23.88 9.87 -28.88
C LEU A 27 23.34 8.71 -28.04
N GLY A 28 24.24 7.99 -27.38
CA GLY A 28 23.90 6.80 -26.61
C GLY A 28 22.81 7.11 -25.60
N GLY A 29 21.67 6.46 -25.77
CA GLY A 29 20.55 6.48 -24.86
C GLY A 29 20.70 5.47 -23.72
N THR A 30 19.88 5.59 -22.67
CA THR A 30 19.78 4.57 -21.60
C THR A 30 18.76 3.47 -21.93
N ASP A 31 18.12 3.54 -23.11
CA ASP A 31 17.12 2.57 -23.60
C ASP A 31 15.95 2.36 -22.63
N ASP A 32 15.57 3.43 -21.94
CA ASP A 32 14.58 3.36 -20.87
C ASP A 32 13.73 4.62 -20.74
N THR A 33 13.73 5.53 -21.71
CA THR A 33 12.81 6.68 -21.74
C THR A 33 11.60 6.39 -22.61
N PHE A 34 10.41 6.84 -22.18
CA PHE A 34 9.24 6.89 -23.04
C PHE A 34 8.58 8.27 -23.02
N VAL A 35 7.90 8.59 -24.12
CA VAL A 35 6.99 9.73 -24.20
C VAL A 35 5.70 9.31 -24.91
N ILE A 36 4.59 9.86 -24.46
CA ILE A 36 3.29 9.77 -25.13
C ILE A 36 2.88 11.19 -25.51
N GLN A 37 2.79 11.47 -26.80
CA GLN A 37 2.35 12.77 -27.31
C GLN A 37 0.92 12.68 -27.81
N GLU A 38 0.08 13.62 -27.40
CA GLU A 38 -1.24 13.83 -27.98
C GLU A 38 -1.08 14.63 -29.28
N HIS A 39 -1.58 14.10 -30.38
CA HIS A 39 -1.40 14.66 -31.71
C HIS A 39 -2.75 14.93 -32.39
N HIS A 40 -3.09 16.23 -32.48
CA HIS A 40 -4.27 16.75 -33.18
C HIS A 40 -3.96 16.99 -34.66
N ALA A 41 -3.74 15.90 -35.39
CA ALA A 41 -3.64 15.92 -36.85
C ALA A 41 -5.03 15.92 -37.50
N ARG A 42 -5.20 15.32 -38.70
CA ARG A 42 -6.53 15.11 -39.31
C ARG A 42 -7.51 14.37 -38.38
N ARG A 43 -6.98 13.50 -37.52
CA ARG A 43 -7.69 12.82 -36.44
C ARG A 43 -6.80 12.80 -35.22
N LEU A 44 -7.40 12.96 -34.04
CA LEU A 44 -6.72 12.81 -32.77
C LEU A 44 -6.16 11.39 -32.64
N HIS A 45 -4.89 11.30 -32.27
CA HIS A 45 -4.22 10.05 -31.88
C HIS A 45 -3.14 10.35 -30.86
N TYR A 46 -2.57 9.29 -30.29
CA TYR A 46 -1.49 9.39 -29.31
C TYR A 46 -0.27 8.68 -29.86
N ASP A 47 0.83 9.41 -30.05
CA ASP A 47 2.11 8.86 -30.46
C ASP A 47 2.83 8.32 -29.24
N VAL A 48 2.92 7.01 -29.12
CA VAL A 48 3.67 6.31 -28.07
C VAL A 48 5.07 6.03 -28.59
N ARG A 49 6.07 6.49 -27.86
CA ARG A 49 7.46 6.44 -28.30
C ARG A 49 8.34 5.86 -27.21
N LEU A 50 9.15 4.87 -27.58
CA LEU A 50 10.07 4.17 -26.69
C LEU A 50 11.50 4.39 -27.20
N GLU A 51 12.37 4.90 -26.35
CA GLU A 51 13.80 5.01 -26.63
C GLU A 51 14.41 3.62 -26.83
N ARG A 52 15.05 3.38 -27.97
CA ARG A 52 15.79 2.16 -28.24
C ARG A 52 16.95 2.42 -29.20
N GLU A 53 18.14 1.97 -28.85
CA GLU A 53 19.36 2.10 -29.67
C GLU A 53 19.60 3.54 -30.16
N GLY A 54 19.26 4.53 -29.32
CA GLY A 54 19.46 5.96 -29.59
C GLY A 54 18.43 6.62 -30.53
N VAL A 55 17.29 5.96 -30.81
CA VAL A 55 16.12 6.57 -31.47
C VAL A 55 14.85 6.35 -30.66
N LEU A 56 13.78 7.04 -31.03
CA LEU A 56 12.43 6.83 -30.52
C LEU A 56 11.64 5.94 -31.48
N VAL A 57 11.53 4.65 -31.14
CA VAL A 57 10.67 3.70 -31.85
C VAL A 57 9.22 4.04 -31.54
N SER A 58 8.41 4.24 -32.58
CA SER A 58 7.19 5.05 -32.47
C SER A 58 5.95 4.39 -33.07
N TRP A 59 4.83 4.48 -32.33
CA TRP A 59 3.50 4.03 -32.76
C TRP A 59 2.43 5.09 -32.61
N ALA A 60 1.64 5.30 -33.65
CA ALA A 60 0.41 6.07 -33.58
C ALA A 60 -0.74 5.19 -33.04
N VAL A 61 -1.28 5.53 -31.88
CA VAL A 61 -2.38 4.81 -31.20
C VAL A 61 -3.64 5.68 -31.21
N PRO A 62 -4.61 5.45 -32.12
CA PRO A 62 -5.75 6.37 -32.32
C PRO A 62 -6.60 6.62 -31.08
N LYS A 63 -6.68 5.64 -30.18
CA LYS A 63 -7.48 5.72 -28.95
C LYS A 63 -6.61 5.88 -27.69
N GLY A 64 -5.29 6.04 -27.82
CA GLY A 64 -4.34 6.07 -26.70
C GLY A 64 -4.09 4.70 -26.06
N LEU A 65 -3.22 4.65 -25.06
CA LEU A 65 -2.98 3.44 -24.28
C LEU A 65 -4.15 3.12 -23.34
N LEU A 66 -4.27 1.85 -22.96
CA LEU A 66 -5.40 1.36 -22.17
C LEU A 66 -5.11 1.46 -20.67
N MET A 67 -6.06 1.96 -19.89
CA MET A 67 -5.98 1.99 -18.43
C MET A 67 -6.59 0.76 -17.75
N LYS A 68 -7.20 -0.15 -18.51
CA LYS A 68 -7.78 -1.40 -17.98
C LYS A 68 -7.34 -2.57 -18.85
N THR A 69 -7.24 -3.75 -18.25
CA THR A 69 -6.92 -5.00 -18.95
C THR A 69 -8.12 -5.48 -19.78
N GLY A 70 -7.89 -6.41 -20.71
CA GLY A 70 -8.97 -7.09 -21.45
C GLY A 70 -9.39 -6.44 -22.78
N THR A 71 -8.71 -5.39 -23.23
CA THR A 71 -8.95 -4.78 -24.55
C THR A 71 -7.64 -4.61 -25.32
N VAL A 72 -7.69 -4.79 -26.63
CA VAL A 72 -6.55 -4.61 -27.55
C VAL A 72 -6.85 -3.42 -28.47
N ARG A 73 -5.87 -2.55 -28.71
CA ARG A 73 -5.97 -1.39 -29.60
C ARG A 73 -5.00 -1.49 -30.76
N LEU A 74 -5.36 -0.86 -31.88
CA LEU A 74 -4.44 -0.66 -32.99
C LEU A 74 -3.33 0.30 -32.57
N ALA A 75 -2.09 -0.03 -32.91
CA ALA A 75 -0.91 0.80 -32.75
C ALA A 75 -0.17 0.78 -34.09
N VAL A 76 -0.25 1.82 -34.90
CA VAL A 76 0.37 1.80 -36.23
C VAL A 76 1.83 2.22 -36.07
N HIS A 77 2.76 1.34 -36.44
CA HIS A 77 4.19 1.67 -36.41
C HIS A 77 4.49 2.78 -37.43
N THR A 78 5.11 3.86 -36.95
CA THR A 78 5.52 5.02 -37.74
C THR A 78 7.03 5.00 -37.98
N GLU A 79 7.58 5.97 -38.69
CA GLU A 79 9.03 6.15 -38.72
C GLU A 79 9.61 6.37 -37.31
N ASP A 80 10.85 5.94 -37.08
CA ASP A 80 11.57 6.24 -35.84
C ASP A 80 11.89 7.74 -35.77
N HIS A 81 11.89 8.29 -34.57
CA HIS A 81 12.12 9.72 -34.35
C HIS A 81 13.45 9.96 -33.65
N PRO A 82 14.07 11.15 -33.84
CA PRO A 82 15.28 11.51 -33.10
C PRO A 82 14.98 11.70 -31.61
N MET A 83 15.98 11.50 -30.75
CA MET A 83 15.82 11.59 -29.29
C MET A 83 15.35 12.97 -28.82
N GLU A 84 15.74 14.04 -29.50
CA GLU A 84 15.30 15.41 -29.22
C GLU A 84 13.77 15.56 -29.31
N TYR A 85 13.13 14.72 -30.14
CA TYR A 85 11.67 14.71 -30.31
C TYR A 85 10.94 14.31 -29.03
N ALA A 86 11.61 13.63 -28.08
CA ALA A 86 11.02 13.23 -26.79
C ALA A 86 10.53 14.43 -25.96
N THR A 87 11.08 15.62 -26.21
CA THR A 87 10.74 16.86 -25.50
C THR A 87 9.95 17.84 -26.37
N PHE A 88 9.65 17.48 -27.61
CA PHE A 88 8.99 18.38 -28.56
C PHE A 88 7.51 18.58 -28.22
N GLU A 89 7.09 19.84 -28.21
CA GLU A 89 5.70 20.29 -28.21
C GLU A 89 5.60 21.45 -29.19
N GLY A 90 4.52 21.52 -29.98
CA GLY A 90 4.39 22.56 -31.00
C GLY A 90 3.24 22.32 -31.96
N THR A 91 3.16 23.16 -33.00
CA THR A 91 2.20 22.99 -34.09
C THR A 91 2.94 22.84 -35.40
N ILE A 92 2.77 21.68 -36.04
CA ILE A 92 3.34 21.37 -37.36
C ILE A 92 2.47 22.08 -38.42
N PRO A 93 3.04 22.96 -39.27
CA PRO A 93 2.27 23.77 -40.20
C PRO A 93 1.43 22.97 -41.19
N LYS A 94 0.31 23.55 -41.60
CA LYS A 94 -0.59 22.95 -42.61
C LYS A 94 0.16 22.75 -43.93
N GLY A 95 0.11 21.53 -44.47
CA GLY A 95 0.80 21.16 -45.71
C GLY A 95 2.09 20.37 -45.47
N GLU A 96 2.62 20.38 -44.25
CA GLU A 96 3.74 19.53 -43.85
C GLU A 96 3.26 18.12 -43.47
N TYR A 97 4.17 17.15 -43.55
CA TYR A 97 3.90 15.79 -43.11
C TYR A 97 3.65 15.78 -41.58
N GLY A 98 2.53 15.21 -41.15
CA GLY A 98 2.14 15.24 -39.73
C GLY A 98 1.56 16.57 -39.25
N ALA A 99 1.09 17.45 -40.15
CA ALA A 99 0.45 18.71 -39.77
C ALA A 99 -0.60 18.55 -38.66
N GLY A 100 -0.48 19.37 -37.62
CA GLY A 100 -1.30 19.25 -36.40
C GLY A 100 -0.59 19.81 -35.17
N ARG A 101 -1.34 19.93 -34.07
CA ARG A 101 -0.77 20.28 -32.76
C ARG A 101 -0.27 19.02 -32.05
N VAL A 102 0.94 19.08 -31.53
CA VAL A 102 1.58 18.03 -30.73
C VAL A 102 1.85 18.57 -29.32
N SER A 103 1.41 17.84 -28.30
CA SER A 103 1.71 18.13 -26.89
C SER A 103 2.04 16.85 -26.13
N ILE A 104 2.89 16.93 -25.11
CA ILE A 104 3.25 15.79 -24.28
C ILE A 104 2.08 15.48 -23.35
N TRP A 105 1.49 14.31 -23.53
CA TRP A 105 0.39 13.82 -22.72
C TRP A 105 0.90 13.08 -21.47
N ASP A 106 1.98 12.30 -21.60
CA ASP A 106 2.71 11.70 -20.48
C ASP A 106 4.16 11.42 -20.88
N LYS A 107 5.04 11.27 -19.91
CA LYS A 107 6.45 10.90 -20.12
C LYS A 107 6.99 10.21 -18.87
N GLY A 108 8.02 9.40 -19.04
CA GLY A 108 8.63 8.72 -17.92
C GLY A 108 9.72 7.76 -18.34
N ARG A 109 9.94 6.76 -17.48
CA ARG A 109 10.90 5.68 -17.75
C ARG A 109 10.19 4.38 -18.05
N TYR A 110 10.84 3.45 -18.73
CA TYR A 110 10.29 2.12 -18.96
C TYR A 110 11.33 1.03 -18.74
N ASP A 111 10.89 -0.13 -18.25
CA ASP A 111 11.70 -1.35 -18.26
C ASP A 111 11.37 -2.19 -19.50
N THR A 112 12.38 -2.65 -20.22
CA THR A 112 12.19 -3.67 -21.27
C THR A 112 12.03 -5.06 -20.64
N ILE A 113 10.96 -5.78 -21.00
CA ILE A 113 10.79 -7.21 -20.68
C ILE A 113 11.22 -8.06 -21.88
N ARG A 114 10.74 -7.69 -23.07
CA ARG A 114 11.01 -8.37 -24.34
C ARG A 114 11.06 -7.33 -25.45
N TRP A 115 11.98 -7.52 -26.40
CA TRP A 115 12.09 -6.66 -27.57
C TRP A 115 12.52 -7.51 -28.76
N ASP A 116 11.53 -8.12 -29.41
CA ASP A 116 11.71 -8.99 -30.57
C ASP A 116 11.13 -8.31 -31.82
N GLY A 117 11.38 -8.88 -33.01
CA GLY A 117 11.01 -8.26 -34.28
C GLY A 117 9.50 -8.08 -34.48
N ASP A 118 8.66 -8.87 -33.81
CA ASP A 118 7.20 -8.89 -33.92
C ASP A 118 6.45 -8.71 -32.59
N GLU A 119 7.16 -8.66 -31.46
CA GLU A 119 6.59 -8.47 -30.13
C GLU A 119 7.54 -7.64 -29.25
N ILE A 120 7.01 -6.59 -28.63
CA ILE A 120 7.70 -5.72 -27.69
C ILE A 120 6.88 -5.66 -26.41
N GLU A 121 7.49 -6.01 -25.28
CA GLU A 121 6.87 -5.98 -23.96
C GLU A 121 7.67 -5.09 -23.03
N VAL A 122 6.98 -4.10 -22.44
CA VAL A 122 7.58 -3.08 -21.58
C VAL A 122 6.72 -2.79 -20.36
N VAL A 123 7.34 -2.29 -19.29
CA VAL A 123 6.63 -1.68 -18.16
C VAL A 123 6.89 -0.19 -18.20
N LEU A 124 5.83 0.60 -18.35
CA LEU A 124 5.91 2.06 -18.39
C LEU A 124 5.71 2.61 -16.98
N HIS A 125 6.56 3.57 -16.59
CA HIS A 125 6.53 4.28 -15.31
C HIS A 125 6.33 5.78 -15.55
N GLY A 126 5.08 6.18 -15.78
CA GLY A 126 4.67 7.56 -16.05
C GLY A 126 3.82 8.18 -14.96
N SER A 127 3.45 9.44 -15.17
CA SER A 127 2.54 10.15 -14.28
C SER A 127 1.07 9.79 -14.51
N ARG A 128 0.72 9.34 -15.72
CA ARG A 128 -0.65 8.95 -16.12
C ARG A 128 -0.73 7.49 -16.52
N VAL A 129 0.29 6.99 -17.22
CA VAL A 129 0.41 5.60 -17.64
C VAL A 129 1.44 4.91 -16.77
N ASP A 130 0.95 3.96 -15.98
CA ASP A 130 1.78 3.06 -15.18
C ASP A 130 1.38 1.60 -15.42
N GLY A 131 2.36 0.75 -15.68
CA GLY A 131 2.17 -0.70 -15.81
C GLY A 131 2.58 -1.29 -17.16
N ARG A 132 2.22 -2.57 -17.35
CA ARG A 132 2.75 -3.43 -18.41
C ARG A 132 1.97 -3.36 -19.73
N TYR A 133 2.68 -3.18 -20.83
CA TYR A 133 2.14 -3.10 -22.18
C TYR A 133 2.86 -4.07 -23.12
N VAL A 134 2.09 -4.73 -23.98
CA VAL A 134 2.60 -5.60 -25.04
C VAL A 134 2.16 -5.04 -26.38
N PHE A 135 3.13 -4.67 -27.20
CA PHE A 135 2.98 -4.35 -28.61
C PHE A 135 3.29 -5.60 -29.43
N PHE A 136 2.44 -5.99 -30.37
CA PHE A 136 2.66 -7.19 -31.17
C PHE A 136 2.05 -7.07 -32.56
N ARG A 137 2.60 -7.80 -33.53
CA ARG A 137 1.99 -7.97 -34.86
C ARG A 137 1.14 -9.23 -34.90
N LYS A 138 0.05 -9.18 -35.66
CA LYS A 138 -0.68 -10.42 -36.01
C LYS A 138 0.10 -11.13 -37.12
N SER A 139 0.27 -12.44 -36.98
CA SER A 139 0.97 -13.29 -37.95
C SER A 139 0.36 -13.29 -39.37
N SER A 140 -0.87 -12.80 -39.53
CA SER A 140 -1.59 -12.69 -40.79
C SER A 140 -1.72 -11.26 -41.34
N ALA A 141 -1.02 -10.27 -40.77
CA ALA A 141 -1.12 -8.88 -41.21
C ALA A 141 -0.34 -8.65 -42.52
N GLU A 142 -1.04 -8.22 -43.57
CA GLU A 142 -0.43 -7.85 -44.86
C GLU A 142 0.41 -6.56 -44.77
N ASP A 143 0.05 -5.62 -43.88
CA ASP A 143 0.82 -4.39 -43.64
C ASP A 143 1.79 -4.58 -42.45
N PRO A 144 3.12 -4.49 -42.68
CA PRO A 144 4.12 -4.65 -41.62
C PRO A 144 4.05 -3.59 -40.51
N ARG A 145 3.31 -2.48 -40.72
CA ARG A 145 3.08 -1.41 -39.74
C ARG A 145 1.87 -1.65 -38.85
N ALA A 146 1.03 -2.64 -39.14
CA ALA A 146 -0.19 -2.91 -38.38
C ALA A 146 0.10 -3.65 -37.06
N TRP A 147 0.61 -2.93 -36.07
CA TRP A 147 0.78 -3.45 -34.72
C TRP A 147 -0.49 -3.30 -33.88
N MET A 148 -0.54 -4.07 -32.81
CA MET A 148 -1.55 -4.00 -31.78
C MET A 148 -0.89 -3.76 -30.43
N VAL A 149 -1.59 -3.08 -29.53
CA VAL A 149 -1.16 -2.87 -28.15
C VAL A 149 -2.24 -3.35 -27.18
N ARG A 150 -1.82 -4.02 -26.12
CA ARG A 150 -2.70 -4.38 -24.98
C ARG A 150 -2.01 -4.06 -23.66
N ARG A 151 -2.80 -3.61 -22.68
CA ARG A 151 -2.36 -3.63 -21.27
C ARG A 151 -2.42 -5.07 -20.79
N ALA A 152 -1.29 -5.60 -20.39
CA ALA A 152 -1.23 -6.94 -19.83
C ALA A 152 -1.51 -6.88 -18.32
N GLY A 153 -2.23 -7.87 -17.77
CA GLY A 153 -2.46 -7.96 -16.32
C GLY A 153 -1.16 -8.12 -15.54
N ALA A 154 -1.21 -7.97 -14.22
CA ALA A 154 -0.07 -8.18 -13.33
C ALA A 154 0.45 -9.63 -13.42
N GLN A 155 1.44 -9.82 -14.28
CA GLN A 155 2.41 -10.91 -14.40
C GLN A 155 3.59 -10.27 -15.16
N ARG A 156 4.82 -10.73 -15.23
CA ARG A 156 5.69 -11.21 -14.18
C ARG A 156 7.10 -10.79 -14.63
N ILE A 157 7.60 -9.61 -14.23
CA ILE A 157 9.06 -9.39 -14.27
C ILE A 157 9.63 -10.18 -13.09
N ASP A 158 10.17 -11.35 -13.38
CA ASP A 158 10.92 -12.14 -12.41
C ASP A 158 12.33 -11.55 -12.25
N ARG A 159 12.42 -10.33 -11.72
CA ARG A 159 13.67 -9.88 -11.10
C ARG A 159 13.76 -10.59 -9.77
N LYS A 160 14.45 -11.75 -9.74
CA LYS A 160 14.71 -12.57 -8.53
C LYS A 160 15.13 -11.70 -7.34
N SER A 161 15.87 -10.62 -7.61
CA SER A 161 16.16 -9.56 -6.66
C SER A 161 16.47 -8.23 -7.34
N VAL A 162 16.07 -7.12 -6.72
CA VAL A 162 16.47 -5.75 -7.06
C VAL A 162 17.07 -5.12 -5.82
N THR A 163 18.18 -4.41 -5.96
CA THR A 163 18.64 -3.52 -4.88
C THR A 163 17.99 -2.16 -5.12
N ALA A 164 17.19 -1.71 -4.16
CA ALA A 164 16.53 -0.41 -4.20
C ALA A 164 17.19 0.53 -3.20
N ASP A 165 17.40 1.79 -3.60
CA ASP A 165 17.74 2.86 -2.66
C ASP A 165 16.43 3.39 -2.04
N ILE A 166 16.31 3.25 -0.72
CA ILE A 166 15.20 3.78 0.07
C ILE A 166 15.81 4.79 1.05
N GLU A 167 15.62 6.08 0.79
CA GLU A 167 16.13 7.19 1.64
C GLU A 167 17.63 7.06 1.97
N GLY A 168 18.45 6.72 0.97
CA GLY A 168 19.91 6.56 1.11
C GLY A 168 20.33 5.20 1.67
N ARG A 169 19.39 4.27 1.89
CA ARG A 169 19.69 2.89 2.32
C ARG A 169 19.48 1.90 1.18
N GLN A 170 20.51 1.13 0.89
CA GLN A 170 20.47 0.07 -0.11
C GLN A 170 19.79 -1.17 0.46
N LEU A 171 18.63 -1.54 -0.08
CA LEU A 171 17.86 -2.70 0.35
C LEU A 171 17.67 -3.68 -0.82
N LYS A 172 18.14 -4.92 -0.63
CA LYS A 172 17.86 -6.01 -1.57
C LYS A 172 16.44 -6.52 -1.38
N VAL A 173 15.52 -6.09 -2.26
CA VAL A 173 14.17 -6.63 -2.36
C VAL A 173 14.15 -7.84 -3.29
N THR A 174 13.43 -8.89 -2.91
CA THR A 174 13.46 -10.19 -3.62
C THR A 174 12.07 -10.73 -3.87
N ASN A 175 11.91 -11.60 -4.86
CA ASN A 175 10.64 -12.29 -5.14
C ASN A 175 9.45 -11.33 -5.28
N LEU A 176 9.66 -10.18 -5.93
CA LEU A 176 8.69 -9.09 -6.01
C LEU A 176 7.37 -9.52 -6.65
N SER A 177 7.44 -10.39 -7.66
CA SER A 177 6.26 -10.93 -8.35
C SER A 177 5.57 -12.07 -7.60
N LYS A 178 6.02 -12.45 -6.40
CA LYS A 178 5.39 -13.51 -5.62
C LYS A 178 4.01 -13.05 -5.18
N VAL A 179 2.97 -13.79 -5.56
CA VAL A 179 1.60 -13.54 -5.13
C VAL A 179 1.48 -13.91 -3.66
N LEU A 180 1.12 -12.93 -2.82
CA LEU A 180 0.89 -13.14 -1.40
C LEU A 180 -0.61 -13.28 -1.09
N TYR A 181 -1.51 -12.71 -1.92
CA TYR A 181 -2.96 -12.89 -1.83
C TYR A 181 -3.50 -13.56 -3.10
N PRO A 182 -3.67 -14.90 -3.10
CA PRO A 182 -4.07 -15.64 -4.30
C PRO A 182 -5.40 -15.21 -4.92
N ALA A 183 -6.39 -14.83 -4.10
CA ALA A 183 -7.73 -14.50 -4.57
C ALA A 183 -7.77 -13.20 -5.40
N THR A 184 -6.86 -12.27 -5.13
CA THR A 184 -6.78 -10.96 -5.80
C THR A 184 -5.58 -10.83 -6.73
N GLY A 185 -4.62 -11.76 -6.64
CA GLY A 185 -3.33 -11.66 -7.33
C GLY A 185 -2.34 -10.71 -6.65
N PHE A 186 -2.68 -10.11 -5.50
CA PHE A 186 -1.85 -9.09 -4.84
C PHE A 186 -0.48 -9.65 -4.44
N THR A 187 0.56 -9.00 -4.93
CA THR A 187 1.96 -9.45 -4.90
C THR A 187 2.75 -8.87 -3.75
N LYS A 188 3.96 -9.40 -3.54
CA LYS A 188 4.93 -8.86 -2.59
C LYS A 188 5.35 -7.43 -2.96
N ALA A 189 5.49 -7.12 -4.25
CA ALA A 189 5.77 -5.76 -4.71
C ALA A 189 4.67 -4.78 -4.28
N GLU A 190 3.41 -5.15 -4.44
CA GLU A 190 2.26 -4.31 -4.05
C GLU A 190 2.13 -4.19 -2.53
N VAL A 191 2.49 -5.23 -1.75
CA VAL A 191 2.61 -5.12 -0.28
C VAL A 191 3.68 -4.11 0.11
N ILE A 192 4.84 -4.14 -0.55
CA ILE A 192 5.94 -3.19 -0.31
C ILE A 192 5.50 -1.78 -0.70
N ASP A 193 4.88 -1.60 -1.87
CA ASP A 193 4.42 -0.29 -2.34
C ASP A 193 3.35 0.30 -1.42
N TYR A 194 2.35 -0.49 -1.02
CA TYR A 194 1.36 -0.07 -0.04
C TYR A 194 2.02 0.47 1.23
N TYR A 195 2.93 -0.30 1.84
CA TYR A 195 3.61 0.10 3.06
C TYR A 195 4.48 1.34 2.86
N ARG A 196 5.14 1.47 1.71
CA ARG A 196 5.90 2.68 1.35
C ARG A 196 4.99 3.91 1.28
N ARG A 197 3.83 3.81 0.62
CA ARG A 197 2.89 4.92 0.44
C ARG A 197 2.22 5.35 1.74
N VAL A 198 1.89 4.41 2.63
CA VAL A 198 1.27 4.73 3.94
C VAL A 198 2.29 5.12 5.01
N ALA A 199 3.60 4.92 4.78
CA ALA A 199 4.66 5.20 5.74
C ALA A 199 4.57 6.58 6.43
N PRO A 200 4.30 7.70 5.73
CA PRO A 200 4.25 9.03 6.36
C PRO A 200 3.25 9.15 7.53
N ILE A 201 2.23 8.30 7.53
CA ILE A 201 1.19 8.23 8.56
C ILE A 201 1.40 7.03 9.48
N LEU A 202 1.58 5.83 8.91
CA LEU A 202 1.73 4.58 9.67
C LEU A 202 2.88 4.65 10.69
N LEU A 203 4.02 5.24 10.32
CA LEU A 203 5.20 5.29 11.19
C LEU A 203 4.92 6.01 12.52
N ARG A 204 4.00 6.98 12.55
CA ARG A 204 3.58 7.69 13.78
C ARG A 204 2.91 6.74 14.78
N HIS A 205 2.20 5.74 14.26
CA HIS A 205 1.48 4.74 15.07
C HIS A 205 2.38 3.58 15.51
N LEU A 206 3.52 3.40 14.85
CA LEU A 206 4.57 2.44 15.22
C LEU A 206 5.64 3.07 16.14
N ALA A 207 5.79 4.39 16.12
CA ALA A 207 6.86 5.12 16.77
C ALA A 207 7.07 4.71 18.24
N GLY A 208 8.29 4.28 18.55
CA GLY A 208 8.66 3.88 19.91
C GLY A 208 8.01 2.58 20.40
N ARG A 209 7.29 1.83 19.56
CA ARG A 209 6.69 0.53 19.91
C ARG A 209 7.52 -0.62 19.32
N PRO A 210 7.88 -1.65 20.12
CA PRO A 210 8.54 -2.83 19.59
C PRO A 210 7.55 -3.65 18.76
N VAL A 211 7.85 -3.83 17.48
CA VAL A 211 6.93 -4.46 16.53
C VAL A 211 7.10 -5.98 16.57
N THR A 212 5.99 -6.68 16.68
CA THR A 212 5.91 -8.12 16.39
C THR A 212 5.39 -8.31 14.97
N PHE A 213 6.13 -9.02 14.15
CA PHE A 213 5.70 -9.33 12.78
C PHE A 213 4.85 -10.58 12.77
N ARG A 214 3.82 -10.59 11.93
CA ARG A 214 3.22 -11.83 11.45
C ARG A 214 3.57 -12.01 9.99
N ARG A 215 4.40 -13.03 9.72
CA ARG A 215 5.00 -13.26 8.41
C ARG A 215 4.27 -14.33 7.63
N TYR A 216 4.19 -14.10 6.32
CA TYR A 216 3.55 -14.96 5.34
C TYR A 216 4.47 -15.15 4.13
N PRO A 217 5.63 -15.82 4.29
CA PRO A 217 6.60 -15.92 3.21
C PRO A 217 6.03 -16.51 1.93
N ASP A 218 5.07 -17.44 2.06
CA ASP A 218 4.41 -18.16 0.97
C ASP A 218 2.96 -17.71 0.71
N GLY A 219 2.59 -16.53 1.21
CA GLY A 219 1.26 -15.95 1.04
C GLY A 219 0.26 -16.35 2.12
N VAL A 220 -0.91 -15.69 2.09
CA VAL A 220 -1.94 -15.74 3.14
C VAL A 220 -2.65 -17.09 3.26
N GLY A 221 -2.62 -17.91 2.20
CA GLY A 221 -3.17 -19.27 2.19
C GLY A 221 -2.23 -20.34 2.77
N ALA A 222 -0.96 -19.99 3.02
CA ALA A 222 0.06 -20.90 3.55
C ALA A 222 0.31 -20.69 5.05
N GLN A 223 1.27 -21.42 5.61
CA GLN A 223 1.63 -21.31 7.02
C GLN A 223 2.21 -19.92 7.33
N SER A 224 1.71 -19.32 8.41
CA SER A 224 2.20 -18.06 8.97
C SER A 224 2.93 -18.29 10.28
N PHE A 225 3.81 -17.36 10.66
CA PHE A 225 4.42 -17.37 11.99
C PHE A 225 4.56 -15.96 12.56
N PHE A 226 4.52 -15.86 13.88
CA PHE A 226 4.86 -14.65 14.60
C PHE A 226 6.37 -14.60 14.83
N GLU A 227 6.98 -13.46 14.49
CA GLU A 227 8.38 -13.19 14.71
C GLU A 227 8.52 -11.99 15.65
N LYS A 228 9.17 -12.26 16.79
CA LYS A 228 9.51 -11.27 17.82
C LYS A 228 11.00 -10.96 17.85
N ASP A 229 11.83 -11.90 17.40
CA ASP A 229 13.28 -11.84 17.46
C ASP A 229 13.83 -11.69 16.04
N VAL A 230 14.43 -10.53 15.74
CA VAL A 230 14.99 -10.20 14.42
C VAL A 230 16.53 -10.21 14.40
N SER A 231 17.16 -10.55 15.52
CA SER A 231 18.63 -10.48 15.73
C SER A 231 19.47 -11.17 14.64
N ARG A 232 18.91 -12.17 13.95
CA ARG A 232 19.63 -12.97 12.95
C ARG A 232 19.70 -12.33 11.56
N HIS A 233 18.81 -11.40 11.23
CA HIS A 233 18.65 -10.91 9.86
C HIS A 233 18.30 -9.42 9.75
N ALA A 234 18.14 -8.72 10.88
CA ALA A 234 18.00 -7.28 10.91
C ALA A 234 19.28 -6.62 10.36
N PRO A 235 19.17 -5.72 9.37
CA PRO A 235 20.25 -4.82 8.99
C PRO A 235 20.74 -4.01 10.19
N ASP A 236 21.99 -3.60 10.16
CA ASP A 236 22.67 -2.79 11.19
C ASP A 236 21.94 -1.47 11.49
N TRP A 237 21.32 -0.88 10.49
CA TRP A 237 20.55 0.35 10.61
C TRP A 237 19.13 0.15 11.17
N VAL A 238 18.62 -1.08 11.24
CA VAL A 238 17.32 -1.35 11.89
C VAL A 238 17.54 -1.31 13.40
N ARG A 239 16.97 -0.31 14.07
CA ARG A 239 17.04 -0.23 15.52
C ARG A 239 16.30 -1.42 16.14
N THR A 240 16.96 -2.10 17.06
CA THR A 240 16.37 -3.21 17.83
C THR A 240 16.30 -2.87 19.31
N MET A 241 15.41 -3.56 20.04
CA MET A 241 15.29 -3.44 21.49
C MET A 241 15.16 -4.83 22.10
N ARG A 242 16.12 -5.19 22.96
CA ARG A 242 16.10 -6.45 23.68
C ARG A 242 15.09 -6.40 24.81
N LEU A 243 14.10 -7.28 24.78
CA LEU A 243 12.99 -7.30 25.74
C LEU A 243 12.73 -8.69 26.30
N PRO A 244 12.32 -8.80 27.58
CA PRO A 244 11.88 -10.07 28.15
C PRO A 244 10.68 -10.65 27.41
N THR A 245 10.70 -11.96 27.18
CA THR A 245 9.60 -12.71 26.55
C THR A 245 9.10 -13.85 27.44
N PRO A 246 8.50 -13.52 28.62
CA PRO A 246 7.99 -14.54 29.51
C PRO A 246 6.90 -15.38 28.82
N GLY A 247 7.03 -16.71 28.90
CA GLY A 247 6.11 -17.65 28.24
C GLY A 247 6.32 -17.81 26.73
N SER A 248 7.48 -17.40 26.18
CA SER A 248 7.83 -17.72 24.79
C SER A 248 7.81 -19.23 24.55
N ALA A 249 7.09 -19.68 23.53
CA ALA A 249 7.03 -21.10 23.14
C ALA A 249 8.41 -21.70 22.82
N LYS A 250 9.41 -20.87 22.52
CA LYS A 250 10.79 -21.27 22.22
C LYS A 250 11.73 -21.17 23.44
N GLY A 251 11.22 -20.88 24.65
CA GLY A 251 12.01 -20.88 25.89
C GLY A 251 13.02 -19.73 26.07
N ALA A 252 13.20 -18.85 25.08
CA ALA A 252 14.10 -17.71 25.20
C ALA A 252 13.59 -16.69 26.24
N ALA A 253 14.44 -16.33 27.20
CA ALA A 253 14.12 -15.35 28.25
C ALA A 253 13.93 -13.93 27.71
N SER A 254 14.54 -13.61 26.57
CA SER A 254 14.46 -12.32 25.90
C SER A 254 14.57 -12.47 24.38
N ALA A 255 14.05 -11.50 23.63
CA ALA A 255 14.18 -11.39 22.17
C ALA A 255 14.55 -9.97 21.75
N ASP A 256 15.20 -9.82 20.60
CA ASP A 256 15.49 -8.51 19.99
C ASP A 256 14.36 -8.12 19.04
N PHE A 257 13.50 -7.20 19.49
CA PHE A 257 12.36 -6.72 18.71
C PHE A 257 12.80 -5.60 17.77
N ALA A 258 12.23 -5.57 16.56
CA ALA A 258 12.44 -4.46 15.64
C ALA A 258 11.69 -3.20 16.11
N MET A 259 12.34 -2.05 15.98
CA MET A 259 11.73 -0.73 16.13
C MET A 259 11.62 -0.11 14.74
N ILE A 260 10.40 -0.03 14.22
CA ILE A 260 10.15 0.47 12.86
C ILE A 260 9.86 1.97 12.92
N ASP A 261 10.94 2.75 12.94
CA ASP A 261 10.89 4.20 13.12
C ASP A 261 11.05 4.98 11.79
N ASP A 262 11.41 4.31 10.69
CA ASP A 262 11.68 4.93 9.39
C ASP A 262 11.18 4.09 8.19
N LEU A 263 11.11 4.73 7.02
CA LEU A 263 10.63 4.10 5.78
C LEU A 263 11.50 2.90 5.36
N PRO A 264 12.85 2.97 5.39
CA PRO A 264 13.67 1.80 5.07
C PRO A 264 13.35 0.59 5.94
N SER A 265 13.16 0.77 7.26
CA SER A 265 12.83 -0.32 8.19
C SER A 265 11.48 -0.93 7.87
N LEU A 266 10.51 -0.10 7.51
CA LEU A 266 9.19 -0.57 7.12
C LEU A 266 9.23 -1.37 5.81
N VAL A 267 9.95 -0.88 4.79
CA VAL A 267 10.12 -1.59 3.52
C VAL A 267 10.89 -2.91 3.73
N TRP A 268 11.89 -2.93 4.60
CA TRP A 268 12.58 -4.17 4.99
C TRP A 268 11.60 -5.18 5.62
N ALA A 269 10.76 -4.76 6.56
CA ALA A 269 9.76 -5.62 7.18
C ALA A 269 8.77 -6.18 6.12
N ALA A 270 8.27 -5.32 5.22
CA ALA A 270 7.42 -5.75 4.10
C ALA A 270 8.14 -6.76 3.18
N ASN A 271 9.43 -6.54 2.89
CA ASN A 271 10.26 -7.47 2.11
C ASN A 271 10.48 -8.82 2.82
N LEU A 272 10.35 -8.91 4.14
CA LEU A 272 10.32 -10.19 4.87
C LEU A 272 8.96 -10.90 4.79
N ALA A 273 8.01 -10.36 4.02
CA ALA A 273 6.60 -10.74 3.98
C ALA A 273 5.92 -10.61 5.35
N ALA A 274 6.33 -9.62 6.17
CA ALA A 274 5.59 -9.22 7.36
C ALA A 274 4.32 -8.47 6.94
N ILE A 275 3.26 -9.24 6.64
CA ILE A 275 1.99 -8.68 6.21
C ILE A 275 1.31 -7.94 7.36
N GLU A 276 1.31 -8.51 8.58
CA GLU A 276 0.69 -7.85 9.72
C GLU A 276 1.76 -7.32 10.69
N LEU A 277 1.64 -6.04 11.06
CA LEU A 277 2.46 -5.37 12.06
C LEU A 277 1.66 -5.26 13.36
N HIS A 278 2.14 -5.88 14.42
CA HIS A 278 1.48 -5.88 15.72
C HIS A 278 2.30 -5.10 16.74
N VAL A 279 1.66 -4.21 17.48
CA VAL A 279 2.31 -3.34 18.47
C VAL A 279 1.66 -3.45 19.85
N PRO A 280 2.43 -3.29 20.92
CA PRO A 280 1.86 -3.18 22.26
C PRO A 280 1.29 -1.79 22.54
N GLN A 281 0.47 -1.70 23.59
CA GLN A 281 -0.16 -0.47 24.09
C GLN A 281 0.78 0.38 24.95
N TRP A 282 2.09 0.18 24.84
CA TRP A 282 3.13 0.91 25.56
C TRP A 282 4.31 1.20 24.64
N THR A 283 5.17 2.14 25.03
CA THR A 283 6.35 2.56 24.26
C THR A 283 7.66 2.32 25.02
N ILE A 284 8.77 2.36 24.29
CA ILE A 284 10.13 2.35 24.81
C ILE A 284 10.62 3.78 24.96
N GLY A 285 11.26 4.08 26.10
CA GLY A 285 11.90 5.37 26.32
C GLY A 285 13.15 5.56 25.45
N VAL A 286 13.51 6.82 25.20
CA VAL A 286 14.71 7.19 24.40
C VAL A 286 16.02 6.62 24.97
N ARG A 287 16.10 6.39 26.29
CA ARG A 287 17.25 5.77 26.97
C ARG A 287 17.08 4.24 27.15
N GLY A 288 16.13 3.63 26.44
CA GLY A 288 15.67 2.27 26.68
C GLY A 288 14.64 2.18 27.80
N GLY A 289 14.19 0.95 28.05
CA GLY A 289 13.21 0.64 29.10
C GLY A 289 11.76 0.86 28.68
N ARG A 290 10.88 0.00 29.19
CA ARG A 290 9.45 0.01 28.91
C ARG A 290 8.73 1.07 29.75
N ARG A 291 7.98 1.95 29.08
CA ARG A 291 7.10 2.93 29.72
C ARG A 291 5.77 2.29 30.14
N PRO A 292 5.01 2.92 31.07
CA PRO A 292 3.62 2.56 31.28
C PRO A 292 2.81 2.65 29.98
N PRO A 293 1.72 1.87 29.85
CA PRO A 293 0.83 1.93 28.70
C PRO A 293 0.30 3.35 28.44
N ASP A 294 0.35 3.76 27.19
CA ASP A 294 -0.13 5.05 26.70
C ASP A 294 -1.46 4.94 25.94
N LEU A 295 -1.93 3.71 25.73
CA LEU A 295 -3.18 3.38 25.08
C LEU A 295 -4.00 2.37 25.89
N ILE A 296 -5.31 2.52 25.84
CA ILE A 296 -6.27 1.43 26.09
C ILE A 296 -6.83 0.98 24.74
N VAL A 297 -7.03 -0.31 24.59
CA VAL A 297 -7.74 -0.90 23.45
C VAL A 297 -8.95 -1.67 23.93
N PHE A 298 -10.11 -1.36 23.35
CA PHE A 298 -11.28 -2.23 23.39
C PHE A 298 -11.36 -2.96 22.05
N ASP A 299 -11.11 -4.27 22.06
CA ASP A 299 -11.19 -5.12 20.87
C ASP A 299 -12.55 -5.80 20.84
N LEU A 300 -13.37 -5.43 19.85
CA LEU A 300 -14.78 -5.83 19.75
C LEU A 300 -14.90 -6.96 18.73
N ASP A 301 -15.10 -8.17 19.26
CA ASP A 301 -15.17 -9.39 18.47
C ASP A 301 -16.62 -9.91 18.39
N PRO A 302 -17.24 -9.94 17.20
CA PRO A 302 -18.59 -10.43 17.05
C PRO A 302 -18.63 -11.97 17.01
N GLY A 303 -19.52 -12.57 17.81
CA GLY A 303 -19.86 -13.99 17.73
C GLY A 303 -21.07 -14.23 16.83
N ALA A 304 -20.91 -15.10 15.82
CA ALA A 304 -21.96 -15.38 14.83
C ALA A 304 -23.33 -15.64 15.49
N PRO A 305 -24.44 -15.12 14.94
CA PRO A 305 -24.56 -14.37 13.69
C PRO A 305 -24.17 -12.88 13.77
N ALA A 306 -23.78 -12.36 14.95
CA ALA A 306 -23.36 -10.97 15.11
C ALA A 306 -22.18 -10.61 14.20
N THR A 307 -22.03 -9.32 13.96
CA THR A 307 -21.22 -8.74 12.89
C THR A 307 -20.53 -7.46 13.36
N ILE A 308 -19.75 -6.83 12.47
CA ILE A 308 -19.19 -5.51 12.74
C ILE A 308 -20.27 -4.44 13.00
N VAL A 309 -21.50 -4.63 12.48
CA VAL A 309 -22.63 -3.72 12.74
C VAL A 309 -22.97 -3.72 14.23
N ASP A 310 -23.00 -4.90 14.86
CA ASP A 310 -23.21 -5.06 16.30
C ASP A 310 -22.02 -4.48 17.09
N CYS A 311 -20.80 -4.68 16.60
CA CYS A 311 -19.62 -4.03 17.18
C CYS A 311 -19.74 -2.50 17.15
N CYS A 312 -20.32 -1.91 16.11
CA CYS A 312 -20.56 -0.46 16.05
C CYS A 312 -21.53 0.01 17.15
N ARG A 313 -22.61 -0.74 17.40
CA ARG A 313 -23.57 -0.44 18.49
C ARG A 313 -22.88 -0.49 19.85
N VAL A 314 -22.08 -1.52 20.09
CA VAL A 314 -21.30 -1.65 21.35
C VAL A 314 -20.22 -0.57 21.45
N ALA A 315 -19.58 -0.19 20.34
CA ALA A 315 -18.60 0.89 20.33
C ALA A 315 -19.22 2.24 20.70
N GLU A 316 -20.46 2.53 20.30
CA GLU A 316 -21.20 3.72 20.70
C GLU A 316 -21.50 3.73 22.20
N MET A 317 -21.83 2.58 22.80
CA MET A 317 -21.99 2.47 24.26
C MET A 317 -20.68 2.75 24.98
N ILE A 318 -19.57 2.16 24.51
CA ILE A 318 -18.24 2.43 25.08
C ILE A 318 -17.89 3.92 24.93
N ARG A 319 -18.18 4.54 23.78
CA ARG A 319 -17.96 5.97 23.56
C ARG A 319 -18.68 6.83 24.60
N TYR A 320 -19.92 6.49 24.93
CA TYR A 320 -20.68 7.20 25.95
C TYR A 320 -19.98 7.12 27.31
N VAL A 321 -19.59 5.91 27.74
CA VAL A 321 -18.85 5.72 29.00
C VAL A 321 -17.53 6.50 29.00
N LEU A 322 -16.76 6.42 27.91
CA LEU A 322 -15.51 7.18 27.77
C LEU A 322 -15.75 8.69 27.90
N ALA A 323 -16.78 9.23 27.24
CA ALA A 323 -17.11 10.64 27.31
C ALA A 323 -17.47 11.08 28.74
N THR A 324 -18.22 10.26 29.49
CA THR A 324 -18.54 10.55 30.90
C THR A 324 -17.30 10.57 31.80
N ASP A 325 -16.29 9.77 31.46
CA ASP A 325 -15.00 9.74 32.18
C ASP A 325 -14.00 10.78 31.62
N GLY A 326 -14.40 11.64 30.68
CA GLY A 326 -13.54 12.67 30.06
C GLY A 326 -12.47 12.11 29.12
N LEU A 327 -12.72 10.93 28.55
CA LEU A 327 -11.82 10.22 27.63
C LEU A 327 -12.39 10.24 26.19
N THR A 328 -11.49 10.25 25.21
CA THR A 328 -11.86 10.19 23.79
C THR A 328 -11.46 8.84 23.21
N GLY A 329 -12.41 8.16 22.57
CA GLY A 329 -12.18 6.92 21.83
C GLY A 329 -12.08 7.16 20.32
N TYR A 330 -11.14 6.48 19.70
CA TYR A 330 -10.87 6.55 18.25
C TYR A 330 -11.13 5.18 17.62
N PRO A 331 -12.15 5.04 16.75
CA PRO A 331 -12.50 3.77 16.14
C PRO A 331 -11.61 3.44 14.95
N LYS A 332 -11.31 2.15 14.82
CA LYS A 332 -10.72 1.55 13.62
C LYS A 332 -11.28 0.17 13.38
N THR A 333 -11.40 -0.23 12.12
CA THR A 333 -11.70 -1.61 11.78
C THR A 333 -10.51 -2.49 12.17
N SER A 334 -10.77 -3.72 12.58
CA SER A 334 -9.69 -4.70 12.73
C SER A 334 -9.07 -5.06 11.37
N GLY A 335 -9.72 -4.75 10.25
CA GLY A 335 -9.43 -5.31 8.93
C GLY A 335 -9.81 -6.79 8.80
N SER A 336 -10.56 -7.31 9.78
CA SER A 336 -11.06 -8.68 9.82
C SER A 336 -12.58 -8.69 10.03
N LYS A 337 -13.07 -9.07 11.22
CA LYS A 337 -14.51 -9.23 11.49
C LYS A 337 -15.05 -8.20 12.47
N GLY A 338 -14.16 -7.64 13.30
CA GLY A 338 -14.50 -6.78 14.43
C GLY A 338 -14.00 -5.35 14.28
N LEU A 339 -14.23 -4.56 15.32
CA LEU A 339 -13.87 -3.15 15.45
C LEU A 339 -12.96 -2.98 16.68
N GLN A 340 -12.07 -1.99 16.66
CA GLN A 340 -11.23 -1.64 17.79
C GLN A 340 -11.42 -0.16 18.15
N LEU A 341 -11.46 0.14 19.44
CA LEU A 341 -11.39 1.51 19.96
C LEU A 341 -10.06 1.73 20.64
N TYR A 342 -9.30 2.71 20.15
CA TYR A 342 -8.09 3.20 20.81
C TYR A 342 -8.44 4.38 21.70
N VAL A 343 -7.94 4.39 22.93
CA VAL A 343 -8.17 5.47 23.90
C VAL A 343 -6.82 5.90 24.46
N PRO A 344 -6.34 7.10 24.15
CA PRO A 344 -5.05 7.56 24.64
C PRO A 344 -5.13 7.98 26.11
N VAL A 345 -4.16 7.51 26.89
CA VAL A 345 -4.20 7.68 28.34
C VAL A 345 -2.84 7.96 28.95
N ARG A 346 -2.83 8.70 30.06
CA ARG A 346 -1.69 8.81 30.97
C ARG A 346 -1.96 7.96 32.21
N VAL A 347 -1.11 6.96 32.44
CA VAL A 347 -1.18 6.09 33.62
C VAL A 347 0.15 6.06 34.35
N THR A 348 0.09 5.87 35.67
CA THR A 348 1.28 5.74 36.52
C THR A 348 1.66 4.28 36.77
N ALA A 349 0.73 3.34 36.53
CA ALA A 349 0.97 1.90 36.67
C ALA A 349 0.35 1.10 35.53
N ALA A 350 1.07 0.08 35.06
CA ALA A 350 0.68 -0.71 33.89
C ALA A 350 -0.69 -1.41 34.02
N GLY A 351 -1.10 -1.77 35.23
CA GLY A 351 -2.39 -2.43 35.46
C GLY A 351 -3.61 -1.50 35.39
N GLN A 352 -3.43 -0.17 35.36
CA GLN A 352 -4.58 0.75 35.37
C GLN A 352 -5.43 0.65 34.10
N THR A 353 -4.79 0.51 32.93
CA THR A 353 -5.48 0.36 31.64
C THR A 353 -6.33 -0.90 31.60
N SER A 354 -5.75 -2.05 31.98
CA SER A 354 -6.47 -3.32 32.01
C SER A 354 -7.61 -3.34 33.02
N ARG A 355 -7.43 -2.76 34.22
CA ARG A 355 -8.51 -2.65 35.21
C ARG A 355 -9.65 -1.78 34.72
N TYR A 356 -9.35 -0.62 34.14
CA TYR A 356 -10.37 0.27 33.59
C TYR A 356 -11.15 -0.40 32.46
N ALA A 357 -10.44 -0.97 31.47
CA ALA A 357 -11.08 -1.66 30.34
C ALA A 357 -11.96 -2.83 30.80
N ARG A 358 -11.50 -3.59 31.81
CA ARG A 358 -12.29 -4.68 32.42
C ARG A 358 -13.55 -4.16 33.12
N ALA A 359 -13.47 -3.05 33.85
CA ALA A 359 -14.61 -2.47 34.54
C ALA A 359 -15.67 -1.99 33.55
N VAL A 360 -15.27 -1.28 32.49
CA VAL A 360 -16.18 -0.85 31.41
C VAL A 360 -16.81 -2.06 30.72
N ALA A 361 -16.01 -3.07 30.36
CA ALA A 361 -16.53 -4.28 29.73
C ALA A 361 -17.53 -5.03 30.62
N ALA A 362 -17.23 -5.17 31.92
CA ALA A 362 -18.10 -5.85 32.87
C ALA A 362 -19.42 -5.09 33.08
N GLY A 363 -19.37 -3.77 33.28
CA GLY A 363 -20.57 -2.95 33.43
C GLY A 363 -21.49 -3.02 32.21
N LEU A 364 -20.93 -2.89 30.99
CA LEU A 364 -21.74 -3.02 29.77
C LEU A 364 -22.30 -4.43 29.55
N ALA A 365 -21.58 -5.48 29.99
CA ALA A 365 -22.09 -6.85 29.93
C ALA A 365 -23.22 -7.12 30.94
N GLU A 366 -23.26 -6.38 32.03
CA GLU A 366 -24.33 -6.44 33.03
C GLU A 366 -25.56 -5.64 32.59
N GLU A 367 -25.36 -4.45 32.02
CA GLU A 367 -26.43 -3.57 31.54
C GLU A 367 -27.06 -4.06 30.22
N HIS A 368 -26.25 -4.66 29.33
CA HIS A 368 -26.68 -5.14 28.02
C HIS A 368 -26.31 -6.62 27.80
N PRO A 369 -26.81 -7.55 28.63
CA PRO A 369 -26.38 -8.95 28.61
C PRO A 369 -26.74 -9.67 27.32
N ASP A 370 -27.74 -9.20 26.57
CA ASP A 370 -28.15 -9.78 25.28
C ASP A 370 -27.26 -9.38 24.10
N GLN A 371 -26.46 -8.32 24.25
CA GLN A 371 -25.62 -7.77 23.19
C GLN A 371 -24.12 -7.91 23.49
N VAL A 372 -23.74 -7.87 24.77
CA VAL A 372 -22.34 -7.76 25.21
C VAL A 372 -21.89 -8.98 26.00
N LEU A 373 -20.64 -9.39 25.79
CA LEU A 373 -19.95 -10.39 26.59
C LEU A 373 -18.59 -9.85 27.07
N ALA A 374 -18.29 -9.98 28.37
CA ALA A 374 -16.99 -9.61 28.94
C ALA A 374 -16.09 -10.80 29.30
N VAL A 375 -16.64 -12.03 29.24
CA VAL A 375 -15.94 -13.28 29.60
C VAL A 375 -15.55 -14.05 28.35
N MET A 376 -14.33 -14.59 28.30
CA MET A 376 -13.80 -15.21 27.08
C MET A 376 -14.43 -16.56 26.68
N ALA A 377 -15.45 -17.06 27.37
CA ALA A 377 -16.08 -18.35 27.06
C ALA A 377 -16.78 -18.34 25.69
N LYS A 378 -16.16 -18.98 24.69
CA LYS A 378 -16.66 -19.01 23.29
C LYS A 378 -18.10 -19.52 23.17
N ALA A 379 -18.49 -20.49 24.01
CA ALA A 379 -19.84 -21.06 24.01
C ALA A 379 -20.96 -20.04 24.33
N ARG A 380 -20.62 -18.90 24.95
CA ARG A 380 -21.58 -17.85 25.33
C ARG A 380 -21.60 -16.66 24.36
N ARG A 381 -20.85 -16.73 23.24
CA ARG A 381 -20.67 -15.62 22.28
C ARG A 381 -21.70 -15.56 21.17
N THR A 382 -22.50 -16.60 20.96
CA THR A 382 -23.45 -16.67 19.85
C THR A 382 -24.40 -15.47 19.88
N GLY A 383 -24.39 -14.66 18.82
CA GLY A 383 -25.21 -13.46 18.67
C GLY A 383 -24.76 -12.24 19.49
N LYS A 384 -23.60 -12.29 20.15
CA LYS A 384 -23.11 -11.22 21.05
C LYS A 384 -21.75 -10.71 20.61
N VAL A 385 -21.39 -9.51 21.06
CA VAL A 385 -20.06 -8.92 20.88
C VAL A 385 -19.25 -9.12 22.15
N LEU A 386 -18.11 -9.77 22.02
CA LEU A 386 -17.11 -9.81 23.08
C LEU A 386 -16.36 -8.48 23.11
N ILE A 387 -16.30 -7.85 24.28
CA ILE A 387 -15.35 -6.78 24.57
C ILE A 387 -14.08 -7.43 25.15
N ASP A 388 -13.08 -7.70 24.31
CA ASP A 388 -11.81 -8.29 24.74
C ASP A 388 -10.91 -7.24 25.41
N TRP A 389 -11.19 -6.97 26.68
CA TRP A 389 -10.36 -6.10 27.52
C TRP A 389 -8.97 -6.69 27.82
N SER A 390 -8.75 -7.99 27.56
CA SER A 390 -7.48 -8.65 27.87
C SER A 390 -6.34 -8.22 26.94
N GLN A 391 -6.65 -7.59 25.80
CA GLN A 391 -5.66 -6.98 24.89
C GLN A 391 -4.82 -5.91 25.58
N ASN A 392 -5.29 -5.32 26.68
CA ASN A 392 -4.55 -4.36 27.51
C ASN A 392 -3.49 -5.02 28.40
N ASN A 393 -3.33 -6.35 28.36
CA ASN A 393 -2.21 -7.01 29.01
C ASN A 393 -0.92 -6.61 28.29
N PRO A 394 0.11 -6.09 28.98
CA PRO A 394 1.32 -5.62 28.33
C PRO A 394 2.16 -6.67 27.59
N ALA A 395 1.88 -7.96 27.79
CA ALA A 395 2.50 -9.05 27.03
C ALA A 395 1.82 -9.30 25.66
N LYS A 396 0.65 -8.70 25.42
CA LYS A 396 -0.10 -8.79 24.17
C LYS A 396 0.21 -7.61 23.25
N THR A 397 -0.16 -7.81 21.99
CA THR A 397 -0.03 -6.83 20.91
C THR A 397 -1.30 -6.86 20.09
N THR A 398 -1.67 -5.71 19.53
CA THR A 398 -2.78 -5.59 18.58
C THR A 398 -2.25 -5.17 17.22
N VAL A 399 -3.01 -5.46 16.16
CA VAL A 399 -2.64 -5.01 14.82
C VAL A 399 -2.63 -3.48 14.77
N ALA A 400 -1.54 -2.91 14.27
CA ALA A 400 -1.36 -1.47 14.16
C ALA A 400 -2.39 -0.87 13.18
N PRO A 401 -2.83 0.39 13.39
CA PRO A 401 -3.55 1.14 12.36
C PRO A 401 -2.78 1.10 11.03
N TYR A 402 -3.48 1.02 9.91
CA TYR A 402 -2.93 0.94 8.54
C TYR A 402 -2.12 -0.32 8.23
N SER A 403 -1.95 -1.26 9.15
CA SER A 403 -1.37 -2.57 8.84
C SER A 403 -2.32 -3.39 7.97
N LEU A 404 -1.77 -4.03 6.95
CA LEU A 404 -2.48 -5.05 6.18
C LEU A 404 -2.87 -6.22 7.09
N ARG A 405 -3.91 -6.93 6.66
CA ARG A 405 -4.42 -8.16 7.25
C ARG A 405 -4.27 -9.29 6.25
N ALA A 406 -3.83 -10.44 6.74
CA ALA A 406 -3.74 -11.64 5.93
C ALA A 406 -5.11 -12.34 5.88
N ARG A 407 -5.96 -11.83 5.00
CA ARG A 407 -7.28 -12.37 4.66
C ARG A 407 -7.31 -12.76 3.19
N GLU A 408 -8.48 -13.14 2.68
CA GLU A 408 -8.66 -13.50 1.27
C GLU A 408 -8.25 -12.34 0.33
N ALA A 409 -8.66 -11.11 0.68
CA ALA A 409 -8.22 -9.87 0.06
C ALA A 409 -7.24 -9.10 0.97
N PRO A 410 -6.43 -8.17 0.43
CA PRO A 410 -5.50 -7.32 1.19
C PRO A 410 -6.25 -6.24 1.98
N THR A 411 -7.05 -6.66 2.96
CA THR A 411 -7.78 -5.75 3.85
C THR A 411 -6.85 -5.08 4.85
N VAL A 412 -7.25 -3.93 5.37
CA VAL A 412 -6.42 -3.10 6.25
C VAL A 412 -7.13 -2.85 7.59
N SER A 413 -6.36 -2.80 8.69
CA SER A 413 -6.88 -2.25 9.94
C SER A 413 -7.02 -0.74 9.85
N THR A 414 -8.22 -0.27 9.52
CA THR A 414 -8.41 1.08 8.97
C THR A 414 -9.08 1.99 9.98
N PRO A 415 -8.48 3.14 10.34
CA PRO A 415 -9.18 4.18 11.09
C PRO A 415 -10.45 4.65 10.39
N VAL A 416 -11.50 4.86 11.17
CA VAL A 416 -12.81 5.30 10.65
C VAL A 416 -13.34 6.44 11.50
N THR A 417 -14.23 7.23 10.93
CA THR A 417 -14.94 8.28 11.65
C THR A 417 -16.05 7.69 12.51
N TRP A 418 -16.43 8.40 13.57
CA TRP A 418 -17.62 8.03 14.34
C TRP A 418 -18.90 8.08 13.51
N GLN A 419 -18.95 8.93 12.48
CA GLN A 419 -20.11 9.02 11.59
C GLN A 419 -20.27 7.75 10.75
N GLU A 420 -19.17 7.16 10.27
CA GLU A 420 -19.17 5.87 9.59
C GLU A 420 -19.63 4.74 10.52
N VAL A 421 -19.14 4.72 11.78
CA VAL A 421 -19.59 3.76 12.81
C VAL A 421 -21.11 3.87 13.02
N GLN A 422 -21.62 5.08 13.17
CA GLN A 422 -23.06 5.35 13.37
C GLN A 422 -23.91 4.97 12.16
N ARG A 423 -23.38 5.12 10.94
CA ARG A 423 -24.08 4.82 9.68
C ARG A 423 -23.94 3.37 9.23
N CYS A 424 -23.02 2.59 9.79
CA CYS A 424 -22.84 1.19 9.41
C CYS A 424 -24.15 0.39 9.60
N ARG A 425 -24.61 -0.23 8.51
CA ARG A 425 -25.80 -1.11 8.46
C ARG A 425 -25.50 -2.50 7.94
N ARG A 426 -24.42 -2.64 7.16
CA ARG A 426 -23.98 -3.90 6.57
C ARG A 426 -22.50 -4.12 6.86
N ARG A 427 -22.03 -5.38 6.73
CA ARG A 427 -20.64 -5.74 7.03
C ARG A 427 -19.67 -5.02 6.09
N GLU A 428 -20.07 -4.91 4.84
CA GLU A 428 -19.28 -4.39 3.72
C GLU A 428 -19.05 -2.88 3.85
N ASP A 429 -19.88 -2.17 4.62
CA ASP A 429 -19.76 -0.72 4.83
C ASP A 429 -18.44 -0.34 5.55
N LEU A 430 -17.79 -1.28 6.25
CA LEU A 430 -16.54 -1.07 7.01
C LEU A 430 -15.46 -2.11 6.68
N VAL A 431 -15.36 -2.50 5.41
CA VAL A 431 -14.26 -3.33 4.89
C VAL A 431 -13.48 -2.50 3.87
N PHE A 432 -12.19 -2.33 4.13
CA PHE A 432 -11.31 -1.51 3.29
C PHE A 432 -10.10 -2.34 2.86
N THR A 433 -9.82 -2.34 1.57
CA THR A 433 -8.63 -2.92 0.95
C THR A 433 -7.46 -1.95 0.99
N ALA A 434 -6.27 -2.42 0.61
CA ALA A 434 -5.06 -1.61 0.48
C ALA A 434 -5.29 -0.37 -0.41
N GLU A 435 -6.00 -0.52 -1.53
CA GLU A 435 -6.31 0.57 -2.46
C GLU A 435 -7.29 1.56 -1.84
N ASP A 436 -8.40 1.08 -1.26
CA ASP A 436 -9.39 1.93 -0.59
C ASP A 436 -8.75 2.80 0.51
N VAL A 437 -7.78 2.25 1.26
CA VAL A 437 -7.10 3.00 2.31
C VAL A 437 -6.20 4.10 1.77
N LEU A 438 -5.57 3.90 0.62
CA LEU A 438 -4.76 4.94 0.00
C LEU A 438 -5.64 6.10 -0.46
N ASP A 439 -6.77 5.81 -1.11
CA ASP A 439 -7.75 6.84 -1.50
C ASP A 439 -8.29 7.59 -0.28
N ARG A 440 -8.59 6.88 0.81
CA ARG A 440 -9.04 7.48 2.08
C ARG A 440 -8.00 8.36 2.74
N ILE A 441 -6.72 8.02 2.63
CA ILE A 441 -5.64 8.86 3.15
C ILE A 441 -5.56 10.16 2.36
N ASP A 442 -5.73 10.10 1.04
CA ASP A 442 -5.75 11.29 0.19
C ASP A 442 -6.97 12.18 0.49
N GLU A 443 -8.13 11.58 0.82
CA GLU A 443 -9.36 12.31 1.15
C GLU A 443 -9.38 12.89 2.58
N HIS A 444 -8.99 12.08 3.58
CA HIS A 444 -9.20 12.40 5.00
C HIS A 444 -7.91 12.67 5.78
N GLY A 445 -6.74 12.36 5.21
CA GLY A 445 -5.49 12.31 5.95
C GLY A 445 -5.48 11.22 7.03
N ASP A 446 -4.76 11.46 8.13
CA ASP A 446 -4.71 10.53 9.26
C ASP A 446 -5.86 10.80 10.25
N LEU A 447 -6.90 9.97 10.23
CA LEU A 447 -8.02 10.04 11.19
C LEU A 447 -7.60 9.77 12.65
N LEU A 448 -6.38 9.30 12.88
CA LEU A 448 -5.77 9.14 14.21
C LEU A 448 -4.68 10.17 14.50
N ALA A 449 -4.56 11.25 13.73
CA ALA A 449 -3.49 12.25 13.90
C ALA A 449 -3.40 12.80 15.33
N ASP A 450 -4.56 13.04 15.97
CA ASP A 450 -4.63 13.59 17.32
C ASP A 450 -4.58 12.53 18.43
N LEU A 451 -4.44 11.24 18.10
CA LEU A 451 -4.47 10.13 19.07
C LEU A 451 -3.49 10.37 20.23
N HIS A 452 -2.30 10.91 19.97
CA HIS A 452 -1.28 11.10 21.01
C HIS A 452 -1.17 12.54 21.53
N ARG A 453 -2.05 13.44 21.09
CA ARG A 453 -1.94 14.89 21.38
C ARG A 453 -2.42 15.24 22.79
N ASP A 454 -3.58 14.73 23.21
CA ASP A 454 -4.16 15.00 24.53
C ASP A 454 -4.63 13.70 25.22
N PRO A 455 -3.68 12.88 25.74
CA PRO A 455 -4.02 11.64 26.41
C PRO A 455 -4.73 11.90 27.75
N GLY A 456 -5.91 11.31 27.89
CA GLY A 456 -6.76 11.50 29.08
C GLY A 456 -6.17 10.87 30.34
N ARG A 457 -6.59 11.37 31.51
CA ARG A 457 -6.22 10.76 32.79
C ARG A 457 -7.32 9.83 33.25
N LEU A 458 -6.99 8.57 33.50
CA LEU A 458 -7.97 7.63 34.00
C LEU A 458 -8.56 8.10 35.33
N PRO A 459 -9.90 8.02 35.52
CA PRO A 459 -10.53 8.41 36.76
C PRO A 459 -9.95 7.58 37.91
N ARG A 460 -9.77 8.22 39.06
CA ARG A 460 -9.49 7.51 40.32
C ARG A 460 -10.77 6.82 40.77
N ARG A 461 -11.19 5.75 40.09
CA ARG A 461 -12.25 4.89 40.63
C ARG A 461 -11.68 4.10 41.80
N GLY A 462 -11.74 4.70 42.99
CA GLY A 462 -11.74 4.00 44.26
C GLY A 462 -13.18 3.73 44.64
N LYS A 463 -13.59 2.46 44.55
CA LYS A 463 -14.89 1.89 44.97
C LYS A 463 -16.15 2.41 44.25
N ALA A 464 -17.07 1.47 44.09
CA ALA A 464 -18.54 1.55 44.19
C ALA A 464 -19.12 0.58 43.15
N GLY A 465 -20.03 -0.33 43.47
CA GLY A 465 -20.73 -0.61 44.72
C GLY A 465 -21.41 -1.96 44.55
#